data_AF-C6W926-F1
#
_entry.id   AF-C6W926-F1
#
_cell.length_a   1.000
_cell.length_b   1.000
_cell.length_c   1.000
_cell.angle_alpha   90.00
_cell.angle_beta   90.00
_cell.angle_gamma   90.00
#
_symmetry.space_group_name_H-M   'P 1'
#
loop_
_entity.id
_entity.type
_entity.pdbx_description
1 polymer ?
#
loop_
_entity_poly.entity_id
_entity_poly.type
_entity_poly.pdbx_seq_one_letter_code
_entity_poly.pdbx_strand_id
1 'polypeptide(L)'
;MSSRPATIGELLEALGALAGEADRLAESAHVLRCAAARLVGAATAGSVGTAARRAEEAHLELEVALRDVRDALRPLPWTPSKDEDGRPMV
;
A
#
# COMPACT_ATOMS: atom_id res chain seq x y z
N MET A 1 -13.21 2.84 15.86
CA MET A 1 -12.66 1.78 16.73
C MET A 1 -11.27 1.47 16.21
N SER A 2 -10.22 1.79 16.96
CA SER A 2 -8.84 1.40 16.61
C SER A 2 -8.54 0.11 17.35
N SER A 3 -9.00 -1.01 16.80
CA SER A 3 -8.61 -2.33 17.23
C SER A 3 -7.32 -2.68 16.49
N ARG A 4 -6.24 -2.91 17.25
CA ARG A 4 -4.97 -3.40 16.71
C ARG A 4 -5.24 -4.73 15.98
N PRO A 5 -4.74 -4.94 14.75
CA PRO A 5 -4.91 -6.21 14.06
C PRO A 5 -4.37 -7.36 14.92
N ALA A 6 -5.21 -8.36 15.18
CA ALA A 6 -4.87 -9.56 15.94
C ALA A 6 -4.53 -10.75 15.04
N THR A 7 -4.95 -10.69 13.77
CA THR A 7 -4.68 -11.73 12.77
C THR A 7 -4.03 -11.14 11.51
N ILE A 8 -3.42 -12.01 10.71
CA ILE A 8 -2.83 -11.62 9.42
C ILE A 8 -3.92 -11.16 8.43
N GLY A 9 -5.10 -11.80 8.47
CA GLY A 9 -6.26 -11.38 7.69
C GLY A 9 -6.69 -9.96 8.03
N GLU A 10 -6.83 -9.66 9.32
CA GLU A 10 -7.15 -8.30 9.79
C GLU A 10 -6.07 -7.27 9.42
N LEU A 11 -4.79 -7.66 9.42
CA LEU A 11 -3.71 -6.78 8.97
C LEU A 11 -3.81 -6.48 7.47
N LEU A 12 -4.06 -7.49 6.63
CA LEU A 12 -4.26 -7.32 5.19
C LEU A 12 -5.48 -6.44 4.89
N GLU A 13 -6.59 -6.64 5.59
CA GLU A 13 -7.78 -5.81 5.47
C GLU A 13 -7.50 -4.36 5.88
N ALA A 14 -6.82 -4.15 7.01
CA ALA A 14 -6.48 -2.81 7.49
C ALA A 14 -5.54 -2.07 6.53
N LEU A 15 -4.51 -2.75 6.00
CA LEU A 15 -3.60 -2.18 5.01
C LEU A 15 -4.34 -1.85 3.71
N GLY A 16 -5.23 -2.74 3.23
CA GLY A 16 -6.05 -2.52 2.03
C GLY A 16 -7.01 -1.34 2.19
N ALA A 17 -7.67 -1.24 3.34
CA ALA A 17 -8.54 -0.12 3.66
C ALA A 17 -7.77 1.21 3.69
N LEU A 18 -6.57 1.21 4.29
CA LEU A 18 -5.72 2.40 4.36
C LEU A 18 -5.18 2.79 2.97
N ALA A 19 -4.78 1.82 2.15
CA ALA A 19 -4.37 2.08 0.76
C ALA A 19 -5.50 2.73 -0.05
N GLY A 20 -6.73 2.20 0.07
CA GLY A 20 -7.90 2.79 -0.58
C GLY A 20 -8.32 4.16 -0.03
N GLU A 21 -8.02 4.48 1.22
CA GLU A 21 -8.22 5.84 1.76
C GLU A 21 -7.17 6.81 1.22
N ALA A 22 -5.90 6.38 1.12
CA ALA A 22 -4.82 7.19 0.55
C ALA A 22 -5.08 7.54 -0.93
N ASP A 23 -5.59 6.59 -1.72
CA ASP A 23 -6.00 6.83 -3.11
C ASP A 23 -7.16 7.84 -3.20
N ARG A 24 -8.22 7.67 -2.40
CA ARG A 24 -9.35 8.61 -2.35
C ARG A 24 -8.92 10.02 -1.91
N LEU A 25 -7.96 10.11 -1.00
CA LEU A 25 -7.39 11.38 -0.57
C LEU A 25 -6.59 12.06 -1.70
N ALA A 26 -5.79 11.29 -2.45
CA ALA A 26 -5.03 11.80 -3.59
C ALA A 26 -5.96 12.37 -4.67
N GLU A 27 -7.00 11.64 -5.05
CA GLU A 27 -8.00 12.08 -6.03
C GLU A 27 -8.72 13.37 -5.56
N SER A 28 -9.18 13.37 -4.30
CA SER A 28 -9.83 14.54 -3.70
C SER A 28 -8.90 15.76 -3.69
N ALA A 29 -7.63 15.56 -3.37
CA ALA A 29 -6.63 16.62 -3.37
C ALA A 29 -6.35 17.15 -4.79
N HIS A 30 -6.37 16.32 -5.83
CA HIS A 30 -6.26 16.78 -7.22
C HIS A 30 -7.44 17.69 -7.62
N VAL A 31 -8.66 17.29 -7.28
CA VAL A 31 -9.86 18.13 -7.53
C VAL A 31 -9.74 19.46 -6.79
N LEU A 32 -9.33 19.43 -5.52
CA LEU A 32 -9.14 20.63 -4.71
C LEU A 32 -8.02 21.52 -5.24
N ARG A 33 -6.94 20.96 -5.80
CA ARG A 33 -5.85 21.72 -6.41
C ARG A 33 -6.36 22.57 -7.56
N CYS A 34 -7.19 22.01 -8.43
CA CYS A 34 -7.80 22.73 -9.55
C CYS A 34 -8.70 23.87 -9.06
N ALA A 35 -9.50 23.61 -8.02
CA ALA A 35 -10.33 24.64 -7.39
C ALA A 35 -9.49 25.74 -6.73
N ALA A 36 -8.44 25.38 -5.99
CA ALA A 36 -7.54 26.30 -5.31
C ALA A 36 -6.79 27.20 -6.30
N ALA A 37 -6.34 26.66 -7.44
CA ALA A 37 -5.68 27.43 -8.49
C ALA A 37 -6.61 28.51 -9.05
N ARG A 38 -7.89 28.18 -9.24
CA ARG A 38 -8.91 29.09 -9.77
C ARG A 38 -9.39 30.14 -8.76
N LEU A 39 -9.55 29.75 -7.49
CA LEU A 39 -10.23 30.59 -6.48
C LEU A 39 -9.29 31.41 -5.60
N VAL A 40 -8.07 30.91 -5.34
CA VAL A 40 -7.13 31.53 -4.39
C VAL A 40 -5.81 31.88 -5.05
N GLY A 41 -5.27 30.96 -5.86
CA GLY A 41 -4.08 31.17 -6.67
C GLY A 41 -3.05 30.05 -6.55
N ALA A 42 -1.89 30.28 -7.19
CA ALA A 42 -0.89 29.25 -7.43
C ALA A 42 -0.24 28.70 -6.15
N ALA A 43 -0.03 29.54 -5.12
CA ALA A 43 0.61 29.10 -3.88
C ALA A 43 -0.23 28.04 -3.15
N THR A 44 -1.53 28.29 -2.97
CA THR A 44 -2.46 27.35 -2.33
C THR A 44 -2.61 26.07 -3.16
N ALA A 45 -2.72 26.19 -4.49
CA ALA A 45 -2.70 25.03 -5.38
C ALA A 45 -1.42 24.20 -5.24
N GLY A 46 -0.26 24.84 -5.09
CA GLY A 46 1.02 24.16 -4.84
C GLY A 46 1.03 23.36 -3.53
N SER A 47 0.49 23.94 -2.45
CA SER A 47 0.34 23.23 -1.17
C SER A 47 -0.60 22.02 -1.28
N VAL A 48 -1.74 22.17 -1.95
CA VAL A 48 -2.69 21.07 -2.16
C VAL A 48 -2.08 19.99 -3.08
N GLY A 49 -1.34 20.38 -4.12
CA GLY A 49 -0.62 19.44 -4.98
C GLY A 49 0.47 18.66 -4.22
N THR A 50 1.11 19.28 -3.24
CA THR A 50 2.06 18.56 -2.35
C THR A 50 1.33 17.53 -1.49
N ALA A 51 0.13 17.86 -0.98
CA ALA A 51 -0.68 16.92 -0.22
C ALA A 51 -1.14 15.74 -1.10
N ALA A 52 -1.58 16.00 -2.34
CA ALA A 52 -1.93 14.98 -3.32
C ALA A 52 -0.77 14.01 -3.56
N ARG A 53 0.43 14.54 -3.87
CA ARG A 53 1.62 13.72 -4.10
C ARG A 53 1.99 12.85 -2.90
N ARG A 54 1.90 13.40 -1.68
CA ARG A 54 2.17 12.62 -0.45
C ARG A 54 1.15 11.51 -0.23
N ALA A 55 -0.11 11.74 -0.60
CA ALA A 55 -1.14 10.70 -0.54
C ALA A 55 -0.88 9.58 -1.57
N GLU A 56 -0.45 9.93 -2.79
CA GLU A 56 -0.03 8.95 -3.81
C GLU A 56 1.18 8.13 -3.34
N GLU A 57 2.21 8.79 -2.79
CA GLU A 57 3.40 8.12 -2.24
C GLU A 57 2.99 7.14 -1.12
N ALA A 58 2.14 7.59 -0.19
CA ALA A 58 1.63 6.74 0.88
C ALA A 58 0.81 5.55 0.34
N HIS A 59 -0.04 5.76 -0.69
CA HIS A 59 -0.78 4.67 -1.33
C HIS A 59 0.17 3.62 -1.91
N LEU A 60 1.20 4.03 -2.65
CA LEU A 60 2.20 3.13 -3.22
C LEU A 60 2.95 2.33 -2.16
N GLU A 61 3.38 2.98 -1.06
CA GLU A 61 4.05 2.30 0.05
C GLU A 61 3.14 1.26 0.72
N LEU A 62 1.84 1.55 0.85
CA LEU A 62 0.86 0.61 1.41
C LEU A 62 0.61 -0.59 0.48
N GLU A 63 0.57 -0.38 -0.84
CA GLU A 63 0.49 -1.47 -1.81
C GLU A 63 1.73 -2.38 -1.78
N VAL A 64 2.93 -1.79 -1.59
CA VAL A 64 4.15 -2.57 -1.36
C VAL A 64 4.03 -3.39 -0.08
N ALA A 65 3.63 -2.78 1.04
CA ALA A 65 3.44 -3.51 2.30
C ALA A 65 2.41 -4.64 2.18
N LEU A 66 1.30 -4.41 1.48
CA LEU A 66 0.30 -5.45 1.19
C LEU A 66 0.90 -6.62 0.41
N ARG A 67 1.72 -6.32 -0.60
CA ARG A 67 2.41 -7.33 -1.39
C ARG A 67 3.40 -8.11 -0.53
N ASP A 68 4.20 -7.45 0.29
CA ASP A 68 5.18 -8.09 1.17
C ASP A 68 4.51 -9.07 2.14
N VAL A 69 3.38 -8.69 2.74
CA VAL A 69 2.60 -9.58 3.60
C VAL A 69 2.06 -10.77 2.80
N ARG A 70 1.53 -10.56 1.59
CA ARG A 70 1.04 -11.65 0.72
C ARG A 70 2.16 -12.61 0.29
N ASP A 71 3.32 -12.07 -0.05
CA ASP A 71 4.49 -12.84 -0.47
C ASP A 71 5.06 -13.66 0.71
N ALA A 72 5.04 -13.11 1.93
CA ALA A 72 5.42 -13.83 3.15
C ALA A 72 4.48 -14.98 3.50
N LEU A 73 3.20 -14.91 3.10
CA LEU A 73 2.22 -15.98 3.30
C LEU A 73 2.27 -17.06 2.23
N ARG A 74 2.94 -16.80 1.11
CA ARG A 74 3.05 -17.76 0.02
C ARG A 74 3.97 -18.91 0.46
N PRO A 75 3.52 -20.17 0.38
CA PRO A 75 4.40 -21.30 0.68
C PRO A 75 5.62 -21.25 -0.25
N LEU A 76 6.82 -21.36 0.32
CA LEU A 76 8.02 -21.57 -0.48
C LEU A 76 7.83 -22.86 -1.29
N PRO A 77 8.17 -22.87 -2.59
CA PRO A 77 8.23 -24.11 -3.32
C PRO A 77 9.17 -25.04 -2.55
N TRP A 78 8.68 -26.22 -2.16
CA TRP A 78 9.51 -27.25 -1.57
C TRP A 78 10.67 -27.51 -2.52
N THR A 79 11.86 -27.04 -2.16
CA THR A 79 13.10 -27.59 -2.69
C THR A 79 13.31 -28.88 -1.90
N PRO A 80 13.11 -30.08 -2.47
CA PRO A 80 13.60 -31.27 -1.82
C PRO A 80 15.10 -31.05 -1.60
N SER A 81 15.56 -31.13 -0.35
CA SER A 81 16.99 -31.15 -0.06
C SER A 81 17.54 -32.32 -0.84
N LYS A 82 18.37 -32.05 -1.85
CA LYS A 82 19.18 -33.11 -2.42
C LYS A 82 20.12 -33.57 -1.32
N ASP A 83 19.99 -34.83 -0.93
CA ASP A 83 21.05 -35.60 -0.29
C ASP A 83 22.34 -35.37 -1.10
N GLU A 84 23.52 -35.39 -0.48
CA GLU A 84 24.81 -35.29 -1.18
C GLU A 84 24.97 -36.34 -2.30
N ASP A 85 24.11 -37.36 -2.36
CA ASP A 85 24.04 -38.43 -3.36
C ASP A 85 22.93 -38.29 -4.43
N GLY A 86 22.13 -37.21 -4.42
CA GLY A 86 21.22 -36.88 -5.52
C GLY A 86 20.11 -37.90 -5.83
N ARG A 87 19.65 -38.69 -4.85
CA ARG A 87 18.52 -39.62 -5.03
C ARG A 87 17.26 -39.09 -4.34
N PRO A 88 16.06 -39.20 -4.94
CA PRO A 88 14.82 -38.87 -4.25
C PRO A 88 14.50 -39.96 -3.22
N MET A 89 14.32 -39.56 -1.95
CA MET A 89 13.66 -40.40 -0.93
C MET A 89 12.17 -40.51 -1.26
N VAL A 90 11.70 -41.74 -1.46
CA VAL A 90 10.30 -42.12 -1.70
C VAL A 90 9.49 -42.22 -0.41
#